data_AF-A0A9N8JEV0-F1
#
_entry.id   AF-A0A9N8JEV0-F1
#
_cell.length_a   1.000
_cell.length_b   1.000
_cell.length_c   1.000
_cell.angle_alpha   90.00
_cell.angle_beta   90.00
_cell.angle_gamma   90.00
#
_symmetry.space_group_name_H-M   'P 1'
#
loop_
_entity.id
_entity.type
_entity.pdbx_description
1 polymer ?
#
loop_
_entity_poly.entity_id
_entity_poly.type
_entity_poly.pdbx_seq_one_letter_code
_entity_poly.pdbx_strand_id
1 'polypeptide(L)'
;MAPQLADILQDSVFRPELVQRITFRSAPAALEVVPYNPAWPNLFAASKEQMTAALGDIAVAVHHTGSTSVPGLPAKDTIDIDLVVRDSTNEAEYVDKLEQAGFKFLLREPHWHEHRFFYAYVPHAVNLHVWSPDSPEVERHLIFRQRLLDCPEDKAMYLKAKQLAASQTREHNGNLQDYNLLKEDTIRQILRNAFKELGYIK
;
A
#
# COMPACT_ATOMS: atom_id res chain seq x y z
N MET A 1 -3.03 15.86 12.39
CA MET A 1 -4.04 16.74 11.75
C MET A 1 -4.61 15.98 10.56
N ALA A 2 -5.81 16.30 10.08
CA ALA A 2 -6.33 15.65 8.87
C ALA A 2 -5.60 16.18 7.61
N PRO A 3 -5.41 15.35 6.56
CA PRO A 3 -4.83 15.80 5.29
C PRO A 3 -5.70 16.88 4.63
N GLN A 4 -5.09 17.78 3.86
CA GLN A 4 -5.87 18.74 3.07
C GLN A 4 -6.45 18.07 1.82
N LEU A 5 -7.64 18.51 1.41
CA LEU A 5 -8.31 17.96 0.23
C LEU A 5 -7.47 18.12 -1.05
N ALA A 6 -6.75 19.23 -1.19
CA ALA A 6 -5.87 19.46 -2.34
C ALA A 6 -4.79 18.38 -2.46
N ASP A 7 -4.23 17.94 -1.32
CA ASP A 7 -3.20 16.90 -1.27
C ASP A 7 -3.79 15.51 -1.57
N ILE A 8 -5.02 15.23 -1.11
CA ILE A 8 -5.74 13.99 -1.45
C ILE A 8 -5.99 13.88 -2.95
N LEU A 9 -6.31 14.99 -3.61
CA LEU A 9 -6.62 15.02 -5.04
C LEU A 9 -5.38 14.98 -5.94
N GLN A 10 -4.19 15.23 -5.39
CA GLN A 10 -2.95 15.24 -6.16
C GLN A 10 -2.50 13.82 -6.47
N ASP A 11 -2.15 13.56 -7.73
CA ASP A 11 -1.54 12.28 -8.11
C ASP A 11 -0.08 12.24 -7.65
N SER A 12 0.26 11.15 -6.97
CA SER A 12 1.63 10.83 -6.58
C SER A 12 2.45 10.51 -7.83
N VAL A 13 3.68 11.01 -7.88
CA VAL A 13 4.60 10.75 -8.99
C VAL A 13 5.80 10.00 -8.46
N PHE A 14 6.04 8.81 -8.99
CA PHE A 14 7.19 8.00 -8.59
C PHE A 14 8.51 8.67 -8.97
N ARG A 15 9.38 8.89 -7.97
CA ARG A 15 10.71 9.53 -8.10
C ARG A 15 11.78 8.62 -7.48
N PRO A 16 12.19 7.54 -8.15
CA PRO A 16 13.12 6.54 -7.61
C PRO A 16 14.47 7.14 -7.20
N GLU A 17 14.90 8.21 -7.86
CA GLU A 17 16.13 8.94 -7.57
C GLU A 17 16.13 9.65 -6.21
N LEU A 18 14.95 9.89 -5.64
CA LEU A 18 14.77 10.52 -4.32
C LEU A 18 14.56 9.50 -3.20
N VAL A 19 14.59 8.21 -3.50
CA VAL A 19 14.45 7.11 -2.53
C VAL A 19 15.76 6.97 -1.75
N GLN A 20 15.67 6.99 -0.42
CA GLN A 20 16.79 6.69 0.46
C GLN A 20 16.73 5.22 0.87
N ARG A 21 17.61 4.40 0.31
CA ARG A 21 17.66 2.95 0.56
C ARG A 21 18.32 2.64 1.90
N ILE A 22 17.67 1.81 2.74
CA ILE A 22 18.23 1.30 4.01
C ILE A 22 18.81 -0.09 3.82
N THR A 23 18.04 -0.99 3.21
CA THR A 23 18.47 -2.36 2.93
C THR A 23 17.80 -2.89 1.66
N PHE A 24 18.20 -4.08 1.24
CA PHE A 24 17.61 -4.79 0.11
C PHE A 24 16.80 -5.98 0.59
N ARG A 25 15.78 -6.36 -0.20
CA ARG A 25 15.05 -7.60 0.04
C ARG A 25 15.99 -8.77 -0.20
N SER A 26 15.92 -9.78 0.65
CA SER A 26 16.68 -11.03 0.51
C SER A 26 16.23 -11.89 -0.68
N ALA A 27 15.02 -11.65 -1.20
CA ALA A 27 14.49 -12.28 -2.40
C ALA A 27 13.69 -11.25 -3.22
N PRO A 28 13.61 -11.40 -4.55
CA PRO A 28 12.70 -10.60 -5.36
C PRO A 28 11.25 -10.81 -4.89
N ALA A 29 10.45 -9.75 -4.88
CA ALA A 29 9.03 -9.90 -4.57
C ALA A 29 8.33 -10.63 -5.72
N ALA A 30 7.53 -11.65 -5.37
CA ALA A 30 6.82 -12.47 -6.35
C ALA A 30 5.83 -11.61 -7.15
N LEU A 31 5.84 -11.77 -8.48
CA LEU A 31 4.84 -11.17 -9.39
C LEU A 31 3.64 -12.11 -9.63
N GLU A 32 3.59 -13.25 -8.94
CA GLU A 32 2.52 -14.22 -9.11
C GLU A 32 1.21 -13.67 -8.56
N VAL A 33 0.19 -13.60 -9.42
CA VAL A 33 -1.17 -13.20 -9.06
C VAL A 33 -1.98 -14.48 -8.83
N VAL A 34 -2.48 -14.65 -7.61
CA VAL A 34 -3.29 -15.79 -7.20
C VAL A 34 -4.78 -15.38 -7.07
N PRO A 35 -5.72 -16.34 -7.14
CA PRO A 35 -7.12 -16.10 -6.78
C PRO A 35 -7.25 -15.52 -5.38
N TYR A 36 -8.38 -14.86 -5.10
CA TYR A 36 -8.62 -14.31 -3.77
C TYR A 36 -8.52 -15.39 -2.70
N ASN A 37 -7.68 -15.16 -1.69
CA ASN A 37 -7.54 -16.05 -0.54
C ASN A 37 -8.38 -15.53 0.63
N PRO A 38 -9.39 -16.28 1.11
CA PRO A 38 -10.23 -15.87 2.24
C PRO A 38 -9.46 -15.79 3.57
N ALA A 39 -8.21 -16.28 3.64
CA ALA A 39 -7.36 -16.12 4.80
C ALA A 39 -6.72 -14.71 4.91
N TRP A 40 -6.65 -13.92 3.83
CA TRP A 40 -5.98 -12.61 3.83
C TRP A 40 -6.47 -11.64 4.91
N PRO A 41 -7.78 -11.52 5.21
CA PRO A 41 -8.24 -10.67 6.32
C PRO A 41 -7.69 -11.12 7.69
N ASN A 42 -7.55 -12.43 7.91
CA ASN A 42 -6.99 -12.97 9.16
C ASN A 42 -5.48 -12.75 9.23
N LEU A 43 -4.77 -12.87 8.10
CA LEU A 43 -3.34 -12.55 8.03
C LEU A 43 -3.09 -11.07 8.35
N PHE A 44 -3.89 -10.17 7.77
CA PHE A 44 -3.87 -8.75 8.13
C PHE A 44 -4.15 -8.53 9.63
N ALA A 45 -5.18 -9.17 10.17
CA ALA A 45 -5.53 -9.03 11.59
C ALA A 45 -4.37 -9.44 12.51
N ALA A 46 -3.69 -10.55 12.19
CA ALA A 46 -2.50 -10.99 12.92
C ALA A 46 -1.34 -9.99 12.83
N SER A 47 -1.04 -9.46 11.63
CA SER A 47 0.00 -8.42 11.48
C SER A 47 -0.37 -7.13 12.22
N LYS A 48 -1.64 -6.74 12.20
CA LYS A 48 -2.14 -5.58 12.95
C LYS A 48 -1.92 -5.78 14.44
N GLU A 49 -2.32 -6.93 14.99
CA GLU A 49 -2.10 -7.26 16.41
C GLU A 49 -0.61 -7.17 16.77
N GLN A 50 0.25 -7.79 15.97
CA GLN A 50 1.70 -7.78 16.14
C GLN A 50 2.28 -6.35 16.17
N MET A 51 1.85 -5.47 15.26
CA MET A 51 2.27 -4.06 15.26
C MET A 51 1.74 -3.29 16.47
N THR A 52 0.46 -3.46 16.80
CA THR A 52 -0.15 -2.76 17.94
C THR A 52 0.47 -3.19 19.27
N ALA A 53 0.82 -4.47 19.43
CA ALA A 53 1.50 -4.98 20.61
C ALA A 53 2.94 -4.44 20.74
N ALA A 54 3.66 -4.31 19.62
CA ALA A 54 5.02 -3.79 19.61
C ALA A 54 5.08 -2.27 19.86
N LEU A 55 4.13 -1.52 19.30
CA LEU A 55 4.16 -0.05 19.26
C LEU A 55 3.32 0.62 20.36
N GLY A 56 2.29 -0.03 20.87
CA GLY A 56 1.33 0.59 21.80
C GLY A 56 0.77 1.89 21.21
N ASP A 57 0.75 2.95 22.01
CA ASP A 57 0.19 4.26 21.64
C ASP A 57 0.97 5.03 20.56
N ILE A 58 2.10 4.49 20.09
CA ILE A 58 2.82 5.02 18.92
C ILE A 58 2.04 4.73 17.64
N ALA A 59 1.40 3.55 17.56
CA ALA A 59 0.51 3.19 16.45
C ALA A 59 -0.84 3.88 16.63
N VAL A 60 -1.08 4.91 15.81
CA VAL A 60 -2.33 5.68 15.82
C VAL A 60 -3.43 4.94 15.07
N ALA A 61 -3.11 4.34 13.92
CA ALA A 61 -4.05 3.57 13.12
C ALA A 61 -3.33 2.51 12.29
N VAL A 62 -4.05 1.44 11.93
CA VAL A 62 -3.55 0.35 11.08
C VAL A 62 -4.66 -0.10 10.14
N HIS A 63 -4.42 0.04 8.83
CA HIS A 63 -5.41 -0.18 7.77
C HIS A 63 -4.96 -1.28 6.80
N HIS A 64 -5.87 -2.20 6.47
CA HIS A 64 -5.64 -3.17 5.40
C HIS A 64 -5.86 -2.47 4.07
N THR A 65 -4.82 -2.38 3.25
CA THR A 65 -4.86 -1.71 1.95
C THR A 65 -4.42 -2.65 0.83
N GLY A 66 -4.29 -2.11 -0.38
CA GLY A 66 -3.97 -2.92 -1.56
C GLY A 66 -5.06 -3.92 -1.96
N SER A 67 -4.72 -4.79 -2.91
CA SER A 67 -5.71 -5.70 -3.52
C SER A 67 -6.20 -6.80 -2.57
N THR A 68 -5.39 -7.22 -1.60
CA THR A 68 -5.76 -8.31 -0.65
C THR A 68 -6.84 -7.88 0.33
N SER A 69 -7.08 -6.57 0.48
CA SER A 69 -8.13 -5.99 1.30
C SER A 69 -9.52 -6.00 0.64
N VAL A 70 -9.62 -6.43 -0.62
CA VAL A 70 -10.85 -6.44 -1.44
C VAL A 70 -11.29 -7.88 -1.72
N PRO A 71 -12.37 -8.38 -1.09
CA PRO A 71 -12.88 -9.72 -1.31
C PRO A 71 -13.15 -10.05 -2.77
N GLY A 72 -12.74 -11.25 -3.21
CA GLY A 72 -12.94 -11.74 -4.58
C GLY A 72 -12.03 -11.10 -5.63
N LEU A 73 -11.04 -10.29 -5.24
CA LEU A 73 -10.08 -9.69 -6.16
C LEU A 73 -8.76 -10.49 -6.18
N PRO A 74 -8.36 -11.10 -7.31
CA PRO A 74 -7.04 -11.72 -7.44
C PRO A 74 -5.89 -10.75 -7.19
N ALA A 75 -4.85 -11.19 -6.49
CA ALA A 75 -3.75 -10.33 -6.05
C ALA A 75 -2.43 -11.09 -5.93
N LYS A 76 -1.34 -10.36 -5.77
CA LYS A 76 -0.10 -10.95 -5.22
C LYS A 76 -0.37 -11.40 -3.79
N ASP A 77 0.23 -12.51 -3.38
CA ASP A 77 0.09 -13.04 -2.03
C ASP A 77 0.98 -12.23 -1.05
N THR A 78 0.61 -10.97 -0.85
CA THR A 78 1.30 -10.02 0.04
C THR A 78 0.25 -9.08 0.63
N ILE A 79 0.27 -8.95 1.96
CA ILE A 79 -0.63 -8.04 2.66
C ILE A 79 -0.02 -6.64 2.62
N ASP A 80 -0.71 -5.69 1.98
CA ASP A 80 -0.34 -4.28 2.03
C ASP A 80 -1.03 -3.62 3.22
N ILE A 81 -0.27 -2.87 4.03
CA ILE A 81 -0.75 -2.25 5.27
C ILE A 81 -0.27 -0.81 5.32
N ASP A 82 -1.19 0.11 5.62
CA ASP A 82 -0.83 1.44 6.11
C ASP A 82 -0.84 1.44 7.64
N LEU A 83 0.32 1.78 8.22
CA LEU A 83 0.49 2.07 9.63
C LEU A 83 0.67 3.57 9.81
N VAL A 84 -0.25 4.18 10.55
CA VAL A 84 -0.15 5.59 10.94
C VAL A 84 0.52 5.65 12.30
N VAL A 85 1.65 6.35 12.38
CA VAL A 85 2.33 6.68 13.63
C VAL A 85 2.19 8.18 13.92
N ARG A 86 2.57 8.63 15.11
CA ARG A 86 2.47 10.06 15.49
C ARG A 86 3.28 10.97 14.58
N ASP A 87 4.48 10.53 14.24
CA ASP A 87 5.42 11.22 13.35
C ASP A 87 6.28 10.16 12.65
N SER A 88 6.10 9.98 11.35
CA SER A 88 6.89 9.03 10.58
C SER A 88 8.37 9.42 10.51
N THR A 89 8.73 10.68 10.74
CA THR A 89 10.14 11.11 10.77
C THR A 89 10.86 10.72 12.05
N ASN A 90 10.12 10.50 13.14
CA ASN A 90 10.65 10.11 14.43
C ASN A 90 10.89 8.59 14.52
N GLU A 91 11.76 8.12 13.64
CA GLU A 91 12.11 6.71 13.47
C GLU A 91 12.63 6.03 14.76
N ALA A 92 13.27 6.80 15.65
CA ALA A 92 13.77 6.31 16.93
C ALA A 92 12.65 5.75 17.84
N GLU A 93 11.40 6.18 17.66
CA GLU A 93 10.28 5.67 18.46
C GLU A 93 9.83 4.28 18.04
N TYR A 94 9.93 3.92 16.76
CA TYR A 94 9.21 2.78 16.21
C TYR A 94 10.03 1.80 15.36
N VAL A 95 11.16 2.21 14.77
CA VAL A 95 11.94 1.34 13.86
C VAL A 95 12.40 0.08 14.60
N ASP A 96 13.12 0.21 15.70
CA ASP A 96 13.66 -0.94 16.44
C ASP A 96 12.55 -1.88 16.93
N LYS A 97 11.41 -1.32 17.34
CA LYS A 97 10.24 -2.10 17.77
C LYS A 97 9.64 -2.90 16.61
N LEU A 98 9.48 -2.29 15.44
CA LEU A 98 9.02 -2.97 14.23
C LEU A 98 10.01 -4.03 13.76
N GLU A 99 11.31 -3.75 13.83
CA GLU A 99 12.35 -4.71 13.44
C GLU A 99 12.42 -5.93 14.36
N GLN A 100 12.25 -5.73 15.67
CA GLN A 100 12.11 -6.79 16.67
C GLN A 100 10.81 -7.58 16.46
N ALA A 101 9.75 -6.90 16.03
CA ALA A 101 8.51 -7.55 15.58
C ALA A 101 8.66 -8.21 14.20
N GLY A 102 9.81 -8.17 13.54
CA GLY A 102 10.05 -8.90 12.28
C GLY A 102 9.77 -8.12 10.98
N PHE A 103 9.40 -6.84 11.07
CA PHE A 103 9.27 -5.96 9.90
C PHE A 103 10.61 -5.25 9.63
N LYS A 104 11.21 -5.49 8.46
CA LYS A 104 12.53 -4.94 8.11
C LYS A 104 12.42 -3.61 7.41
N PHE A 105 13.18 -2.62 7.88
CA PHE A 105 13.14 -1.27 7.33
C PHE A 105 13.85 -1.22 5.98
N LEU A 106 13.10 -0.95 4.90
CA LEU A 106 13.61 -1.06 3.55
C LEU A 106 14.14 0.26 2.99
N LEU A 107 13.34 1.33 3.09
CA LEU A 107 13.62 2.62 2.45
C LEU A 107 12.84 3.76 3.08
N ARG A 108 13.31 4.99 2.86
CA ARG A 108 12.59 6.24 3.10
C ARG A 108 12.29 6.93 1.78
N GLU A 109 11.15 7.60 1.71
CA GLU A 109 10.75 8.48 0.62
C GLU A 109 10.32 9.84 1.20
N PRO A 110 11.26 10.69 1.65
CA PRO A 110 10.91 11.98 2.26
C PRO A 110 10.06 12.88 1.36
N HIS A 111 10.34 12.83 0.05
CA HIS A 111 9.62 13.58 -0.97
C HIS A 111 8.15 13.16 -1.14
N TRP A 112 7.79 11.96 -0.67
CA TRP A 112 6.44 11.41 -0.75
C TRP A 112 5.87 11.32 0.66
N HIS A 113 5.55 12.50 1.22
CA HIS A 113 4.92 12.65 2.53
C HIS A 113 5.65 11.92 3.66
N GLU A 114 6.99 11.98 3.67
CA GLU A 114 7.76 11.39 4.76
C GLU A 114 7.46 9.89 4.91
N HIS A 115 7.31 9.17 3.80
CA HIS A 115 6.99 7.75 3.79
C HIS A 115 8.17 6.90 4.26
N ARG A 116 7.89 5.91 5.11
CA ARG A 116 8.82 4.83 5.44
C ARG A 116 8.23 3.50 5.05
N PHE A 117 9.05 2.66 4.42
CA PHE A 117 8.58 1.39 3.92
C PHE A 117 9.33 0.23 4.56
N PHE A 118 8.57 -0.72 5.07
CA PHE A 118 9.05 -1.95 5.69
C PHE A 118 8.49 -3.17 4.95
N TYR A 119 9.11 -4.32 5.17
CA TYR A 119 8.60 -5.58 4.66
C TYR A 119 8.79 -6.73 5.65
N ALA A 120 7.98 -7.77 5.50
CA ALA A 120 8.18 -9.07 6.14
C ALA A 120 7.92 -10.18 5.12
N TYR A 121 8.49 -11.37 5.37
CA TYR A 121 8.19 -12.60 4.63
C TYR A 121 7.61 -13.70 5.52
N VAL A 122 7.86 -13.63 6.82
CA VAL A 122 7.49 -14.64 7.82
C VAL A 122 6.69 -13.94 8.92
N PRO A 123 5.54 -14.49 9.35
CA PRO A 123 4.94 -15.76 8.90
C PRO A 123 4.31 -15.71 7.50
N HIS A 124 4.11 -14.52 6.94
CA HIS A 124 3.64 -14.31 5.56
C HIS A 124 4.21 -12.98 5.03
N ALA A 125 4.04 -12.75 3.72
CA ALA A 125 4.55 -11.55 3.08
C ALA A 125 3.72 -10.32 3.44
N VAL A 126 4.40 -9.25 3.89
CA VAL A 126 3.80 -7.95 4.21
C VAL A 126 4.59 -6.84 3.55
N ASN A 127 3.87 -5.89 2.98
CA ASN A 127 4.36 -4.55 2.64
C ASN A 127 3.76 -3.58 3.65
N LEU A 128 4.61 -2.90 4.40
CA LEU A 128 4.19 -2.01 5.47
C LEU A 128 4.60 -0.58 5.13
N HIS A 129 3.61 0.24 4.85
CA HIS A 129 3.76 1.67 4.60
C HIS A 129 3.52 2.43 5.90
N VAL A 130 4.46 3.29 6.28
CA VAL A 130 4.40 4.05 7.53
C VAL A 130 4.26 5.54 7.23
N TRP A 131 3.24 6.15 7.83
CA TRP A 131 2.80 7.52 7.55
C TRP A 131 2.57 8.32 8.84
N SER A 132 2.70 9.65 8.74
CA SER A 132 2.17 10.59 9.73
C SER A 132 0.65 10.75 9.57
N PRO A 133 -0.09 11.23 10.60
CA PRO A 133 -1.55 11.28 10.57
C PRO A 133 -2.15 12.23 9.53
N ASP A 134 -1.35 13.16 9.02
CA ASP A 134 -1.70 14.16 8.01
C ASP A 134 -1.34 13.72 6.58
N SER A 135 -0.82 12.51 6.39
CA SER A 135 -0.53 12.00 5.03
C SER A 135 -1.83 11.78 4.24
N PRO A 136 -1.94 12.35 3.02
CA PRO A 136 -3.10 12.12 2.16
C PRO A 136 -3.19 10.69 1.62
N GLU A 137 -2.07 9.96 1.58
CA GLU A 137 -2.02 8.63 0.96
C GLU A 137 -2.85 7.59 1.71
N VAL A 138 -2.94 7.70 3.04
CA VAL A 138 -3.79 6.83 3.85
C VAL A 138 -5.25 6.97 3.41
N GLU A 139 -5.73 8.20 3.27
CA GLU A 139 -7.09 8.49 2.82
C GLU A 139 -7.30 8.03 1.36
N ARG A 140 -6.32 8.29 0.48
CA ARG A 140 -6.38 7.83 -0.93
C ARG A 140 -6.47 6.31 -1.03
N HIS A 141 -5.69 5.57 -0.24
CA HIS A 141 -5.74 4.11 -0.21
C HIS A 141 -7.09 3.59 0.31
N LEU A 142 -7.65 4.22 1.35
CA LEU A 142 -8.96 3.88 1.90
C LEU A 142 -10.10 4.16 0.90
N ILE A 143 -10.08 5.33 0.25
CA ILE A 143 -11.04 5.70 -0.80
C ILE A 143 -10.96 4.71 -1.96
N PHE A 144 -9.75 4.39 -2.42
CA PHE A 144 -9.57 3.42 -3.50
C PHE A 144 -10.12 2.06 -3.12
N ARG A 145 -9.79 1.54 -1.93
CA ARG A 145 -10.32 0.28 -1.41
C ARG A 145 -11.85 0.31 -1.38
N GLN A 146 -12.44 1.35 -0.80
CA GLN A 146 -13.89 1.48 -0.66
C GLN A 146 -14.58 1.51 -2.03
N ARG A 147 -14.02 2.25 -2.99
CA ARG A 147 -14.54 2.30 -4.37
C ARG A 147 -14.55 0.92 -5.03
N LEU A 148 -13.52 0.09 -4.81
CA LEU A 148 -13.48 -1.27 -5.35
C LEU A 148 -14.45 -2.24 -4.66
N LEU A 149 -14.89 -1.92 -3.43
CA LEU A 149 -15.93 -2.69 -2.74
C LEU A 149 -17.32 -2.32 -3.27
N ASP A 150 -17.56 -1.04 -3.51
CA ASP A 150 -18.89 -0.52 -3.79
C ASP A 150 -19.22 -0.47 -5.29
N CYS A 151 -18.21 -0.44 -6.17
CA CYS A 151 -18.38 -0.34 -7.61
C CYS A 151 -17.80 -1.57 -8.35
N PRO A 152 -18.66 -2.55 -8.74
CA PRO A 152 -18.25 -3.71 -9.52
C PRO A 152 -17.58 -3.37 -10.85
N GLU A 153 -17.96 -2.26 -11.49
CA GLU A 153 -17.41 -1.80 -12.76
C GLU A 153 -15.94 -1.37 -12.61
N ASP A 154 -15.63 -0.55 -11.61
CA ASP A 154 -14.25 -0.11 -11.34
C ASP A 154 -13.39 -1.27 -10.82
N LYS A 155 -13.98 -2.20 -10.07
CA LYS A 155 -13.33 -3.47 -9.69
C LYS A 155 -12.95 -4.32 -10.91
N ALA A 156 -13.87 -4.46 -11.87
CA ALA A 156 -13.61 -5.20 -13.11
C ALA A 156 -12.54 -4.49 -13.97
N MET A 157 -12.60 -3.16 -14.06
CA MET A 157 -11.60 -2.35 -14.75
C MET A 157 -10.20 -2.54 -14.14
N TYR A 158 -10.09 -2.48 -12.81
CA TYR A 158 -8.84 -2.71 -12.11
C TYR A 158 -8.30 -4.13 -12.30
N LEU A 159 -9.18 -5.14 -12.27
CA LEU A 159 -8.79 -6.53 -12.53
C LEU A 159 -8.21 -6.69 -13.94
N LYS A 160 -8.87 -6.12 -14.95
CA LYS A 160 -8.37 -6.15 -16.33
C LYS A 160 -7.00 -5.49 -16.47
N ALA A 161 -6.81 -4.33 -15.85
CA ALA A 161 -5.52 -3.64 -15.86
C ALA A 161 -4.42 -4.48 -15.18
N LYS A 162 -4.72 -5.15 -14.07
CA LYS A 162 -3.76 -6.06 -13.41
C LYS A 162 -3.38 -7.26 -14.28
N GLN A 163 -4.34 -7.86 -14.98
CA GLN A 163 -4.09 -8.98 -15.87
C GLN A 163 -3.21 -8.56 -17.06
N LEU A 164 -3.52 -7.41 -17.67
CA LEU A 164 -2.72 -6.84 -18.76
C LEU A 164 -1.30 -6.50 -18.29
N ALA A 165 -1.16 -5.85 -17.14
CA ALA A 165 0.15 -5.54 -16.58
C ALA A 165 0.95 -6.82 -16.31
N ALA A 166 0.33 -7.85 -15.73
CA ALA A 166 1.01 -9.12 -15.47
C ALA A 166 1.41 -9.88 -16.76
N SER A 167 0.62 -9.79 -17.84
CA SER A 167 0.99 -10.39 -19.12
C SER A 167 2.14 -9.62 -19.77
N GLN A 168 2.02 -8.30 -19.87
CA GLN A 168 3.03 -7.46 -20.52
C GLN A 168 4.36 -7.47 -19.78
N THR A 169 4.37 -7.42 -18.45
CA THR A 169 5.61 -7.53 -17.67
C THR A 169 6.29 -8.88 -17.91
N ARG A 170 5.55 -9.98 -18.02
CA ARG A 170 6.12 -11.30 -18.33
C ARG A 170 6.67 -11.38 -19.76
N GLU A 171 5.92 -10.87 -20.73
CA GLU A 171 6.34 -10.86 -22.16
C GLU A 171 7.63 -10.08 -22.38
N HIS A 172 7.85 -9.00 -21.64
CA HIS A 172 9.00 -8.11 -21.80
C HIS A 172 10.14 -8.38 -20.80
N ASN A 173 10.06 -9.44 -19.99
CA ASN A 173 10.98 -9.69 -18.87
C ASN A 173 11.13 -8.46 -17.94
N GLY A 174 10.04 -7.72 -17.77
CA GLY A 174 9.99 -6.54 -16.93
C GLY A 174 10.00 -6.87 -15.43
N ASN A 175 10.04 -5.83 -14.62
CA ASN A 175 10.07 -5.94 -13.16
C ASN A 175 8.77 -5.41 -12.51
N LEU A 176 8.75 -5.34 -11.19
CA LEU A 176 7.60 -4.85 -10.42
C LEU A 176 7.24 -3.38 -10.68
N GLN A 177 8.23 -2.55 -11.02
CA GLN A 177 8.00 -1.17 -11.37
C GLN A 177 7.24 -1.07 -12.69
N ASP A 178 7.63 -1.83 -13.71
CA ASP A 178 6.91 -1.88 -15.00
C ASP A 178 5.46 -2.32 -14.78
N TYR A 179 5.25 -3.36 -13.98
CA TYR A 179 3.93 -3.83 -13.60
C TYR A 179 3.09 -2.75 -12.90
N ASN A 180 3.69 -1.96 -12.02
CA ASN A 180 2.98 -0.89 -11.32
C ASN A 180 2.64 0.28 -12.26
N LEU A 181 3.57 0.69 -13.13
CA LEU A 181 3.38 1.77 -14.09
C LEU A 181 2.23 1.46 -15.07
N LEU A 182 2.14 0.23 -15.57
CA LEU A 182 1.07 -0.20 -16.49
C LEU A 182 -0.34 -0.09 -15.91
N LYS A 183 -0.48 -0.01 -14.57
CA LYS A 183 -1.78 0.14 -13.89
C LYS A 183 -2.06 1.55 -13.42
N GLU A 184 -1.06 2.43 -13.44
CA GLU A 184 -1.10 3.72 -12.78
C GLU A 184 -2.27 4.57 -13.29
N ASP A 185 -2.45 4.67 -14.61
CA ASP A 185 -3.54 5.43 -15.21
C ASP A 185 -4.92 4.86 -14.85
N THR A 186 -5.04 3.53 -14.73
CA THR A 186 -6.30 2.91 -14.27
C THR A 186 -6.57 3.25 -12.81
N ILE A 187 -5.56 3.22 -11.95
CA ILE A 187 -5.69 3.59 -10.53
C ILE A 187 -6.12 5.05 -10.42
N ARG A 188 -5.46 5.96 -11.15
CA ARG A 188 -5.83 7.39 -11.20
C ARG A 188 -7.27 7.58 -11.68
N GLN A 189 -7.70 6.87 -12.70
CA GLN A 189 -9.08 6.95 -13.20
C GLN A 189 -10.11 6.50 -12.15
N ILE A 190 -9.84 5.41 -11.43
CA ILE A 190 -10.74 4.91 -10.37
C ILE A 190 -10.81 5.90 -9.20
N LEU A 191 -9.67 6.45 -8.79
CA LEU A 191 -9.63 7.50 -7.77
C LEU A 191 -10.43 8.72 -8.21
N ARG A 192 -10.27 9.17 -9.46
CA ARG A 192 -11.07 10.27 -10.00
C ARG A 192 -12.57 9.97 -10.02
N ASN A 193 -12.97 8.75 -10.34
CA ASN A 193 -14.38 8.33 -10.26
C ASN A 193 -14.88 8.42 -8.80
N ALA A 194 -14.11 7.91 -7.84
CA ALA A 194 -14.44 7.98 -6.43
C ALA A 194 -14.53 9.43 -5.93
N PHE A 195 -13.58 10.29 -6.31
CA PHE A 195 -13.57 11.71 -5.94
C PHE A 195 -14.79 12.47 -6.48
N LYS A 196 -15.29 12.12 -7.67
CA LYS A 196 -16.55 12.68 -8.20
C LYS A 196 -17.75 12.25 -7.38
N GLU A 197 -17.84 10.97 -7.03
CA GLU A 197 -18.92 10.44 -6.22
C GLU A 197 -18.94 11.05 -4.81
N LEU A 198 -17.76 11.25 -4.22
CA LEU A 198 -17.58 11.92 -2.92
C LEU A 198 -17.80 13.45 -3.00
N GLY A 199 -17.98 14.01 -4.20
CA GLY A 199 -18.18 15.45 -4.41
C GLY A 199 -16.93 16.30 -4.23
N TYR A 200 -15.74 15.69 -4.23
CA TYR A 200 -14.46 16.41 -4.12
C TYR A 200 -14.11 17.17 -5.39
N ILE A 201 -14.56 16.65 -6.54
CA ILE A 201 -14.39 17.24 -7.86
C ILE A 201 -15.70 17.13 -8.67
N LYS A 202 -15.85 18.00 -9.67
CA LYS A 202 -17.02 18.01 -10.57
C LYS A 202 -16.89 17.00 -11.72
#